data_AF-A0A7Y4QWL1-F1
#
_entry.id   AF-A0A7Y4QWL1-F1
#
_cell.length_a   1.000
_cell.length_b   1.000
_cell.length_c   1.000
_cell.angle_alpha   90.00
_cell.angle_beta   90.00
_cell.angle_gamma   90.00
#
_symmetry.space_group_name_H-M   'P 1'
#
loop_
_entity.id
_entity.type
_entity.pdbx_description
1 polymer ?
#
loop_
_entity_poly.entity_id
_entity_poly.type
_entity_poly.pdbx_seq_one_letter_code
_entity_poly.pdbx_strand_id
1 'polypeptide(L)'
;MKKSFVWILCCLFASTLTLAQVSPLLKKYAGAYYLLNFGEETPNASTEKINLTADGKWTSVSFVMDEDGKVSKVPVKKSGTWKATEGTIQLMETGSPTANEFKWDAGIFLGSSSYLQKIFVSNPVYVAKYEGTFHLLGADEEKPTDFTETIILKADGKCVRSTPAVDDNGVVTKTPIIVQGTWKANEQIIQITFPEEGQERMTEFVSKEGKFVDRGGNYLKKPIRSTPQVTLLLKYAGSYYMLVNGQSPTPKSDKYVLTPDGKGTWTYFKDDGTAVVTKGTWKASEGLIQLNFSTGEEGMGQELLTDFKWIDGAFRAENVYLKKIDSKTSPTKK
;
A
#
# COMPACT_ATOMS: atom_id res chain seq x y z
N MET A 1 51.64 -32.89 -43.64
CA MET A 1 50.67 -31.77 -43.69
C MET A 1 49.26 -32.30 -43.48
N LYS A 2 48.51 -31.69 -42.54
CA LYS A 2 47.04 -31.61 -42.41
C LYS A 2 46.28 -32.95 -42.24
N LYS A 3 45.81 -33.27 -41.02
CA LYS A 3 44.44 -33.02 -40.49
C LYS A 3 43.38 -33.73 -41.36
N SER A 4 42.61 -34.70 -40.88
CA SER A 4 41.59 -34.46 -39.84
C SER A 4 41.25 -35.69 -39.01
N PHE A 5 41.25 -35.43 -37.70
CA PHE A 5 40.86 -36.26 -36.57
C PHE A 5 39.36 -36.02 -36.30
N VAL A 6 38.68 -37.04 -35.77
CA VAL A 6 37.39 -36.96 -35.05
C VAL A 6 36.12 -36.67 -35.87
N TRP A 7 35.41 -37.72 -36.28
CA TRP A 7 34.00 -37.65 -36.66
C TRP A 7 33.14 -38.80 -36.09
N ILE A 8 33.56 -39.44 -34.98
CA ILE A 8 32.76 -40.45 -34.29
C ILE A 8 33.00 -40.37 -32.78
N LEU A 9 32.63 -39.25 -32.14
CA LEU A 9 32.45 -39.19 -30.68
C LEU A 9 31.65 -37.96 -30.24
N CYS A 10 30.46 -37.72 -30.80
CA CYS A 10 29.56 -36.64 -30.33
C CYS A 10 28.12 -37.10 -30.02
N CYS A 11 27.84 -38.41 -30.00
CA CYS A 11 26.48 -38.92 -29.75
C CYS A 11 26.33 -39.75 -28.47
N LEU A 12 27.29 -39.70 -27.54
CA LEU A 12 27.25 -40.49 -26.28
C LEU A 12 27.52 -39.69 -24.99
N PHE A 13 27.36 -38.35 -25.05
CA PHE A 13 27.38 -37.48 -23.86
C PHE A 13 26.18 -36.52 -23.82
N ALA A 14 25.02 -36.94 -24.32
CA ALA A 14 23.74 -36.41 -23.86
C ALA A 14 23.34 -37.15 -22.57
N SER A 15 24.21 -37.11 -21.57
CA SER A 15 23.83 -37.41 -20.19
C SER A 15 22.78 -36.36 -19.80
N THR A 16 21.53 -36.77 -19.91
CA THR A 16 20.36 -36.28 -19.15
C THR A 16 20.69 -35.16 -18.17
N LEU A 17 20.83 -33.93 -18.67
CA LEU A 17 20.52 -32.74 -17.89
C LEU A 17 19.00 -32.70 -17.77
N THR A 18 18.45 -33.62 -16.99
CA THR A 18 17.18 -33.34 -16.33
C THR A 18 17.49 -32.15 -15.43
N LEU A 19 17.18 -30.95 -15.91
CA LEU A 19 16.77 -29.87 -15.04
C LEU A 19 15.66 -30.47 -14.18
N ALA A 20 16.01 -30.96 -12.99
CA ALA A 20 15.06 -31.50 -12.04
C ALA A 20 14.04 -30.39 -11.86
N GLN A 21 12.85 -30.60 -12.42
CA GLN A 21 11.79 -29.62 -12.42
C GLN A 21 11.39 -29.48 -10.96
N VAL A 22 11.97 -28.47 -10.30
CA VAL A 22 11.80 -28.26 -8.87
C VAL A 22 10.30 -28.17 -8.61
N SER A 23 9.79 -29.09 -7.79
CA SER A 23 8.35 -29.20 -7.50
C SER A 23 7.79 -27.81 -7.15
N PRO A 24 6.67 -27.38 -7.79
CA PRO A 24 6.04 -26.11 -7.47
C PRO A 24 5.74 -25.94 -5.97
N LEU A 25 5.45 -27.05 -5.28
CA LEU A 25 5.21 -27.06 -3.85
C LEU A 25 6.49 -26.85 -3.02
N LEU A 26 7.62 -27.39 -3.47
CA LEU A 26 8.92 -27.10 -2.83
C LEU A 26 9.24 -25.61 -2.94
N LYS A 27 8.97 -24.98 -4.08
CA LYS A 27 9.10 -23.51 -4.21
C LYS A 27 8.12 -22.76 -3.31
N LYS A 28 6.86 -23.19 -3.26
CA LYS A 28 5.79 -22.56 -2.46
C LYS A 28 6.13 -22.54 -0.97
N TYR A 29 6.62 -23.66 -0.45
CA TYR A 29 6.87 -23.85 0.98
C TYR A 29 8.34 -23.66 1.39
N ALA A 30 9.26 -23.41 0.46
CA ALA A 30 10.61 -23.02 0.80
C ALA A 30 10.65 -21.73 1.64
N GLY A 31 11.70 -21.61 2.44
CA GLY A 31 11.95 -20.47 3.33
C GLY A 31 12.39 -20.91 4.73
N ALA A 32 12.58 -19.91 5.58
CA ALA A 32 12.92 -20.11 6.98
C ALA A 32 11.66 -20.25 7.85
N TYR A 33 11.72 -21.10 8.88
CA TYR A 33 10.66 -21.41 9.82
C TYR A 33 11.22 -21.47 11.25
N TYR A 34 10.41 -21.09 12.23
CA TYR A 34 10.60 -21.51 13.61
C TYR A 34 9.88 -22.84 13.82
N LEU A 35 10.50 -23.77 14.54
CA LEU A 35 9.84 -24.95 15.09
C LEU A 35 9.50 -24.63 16.54
N LEU A 36 8.20 -24.52 16.84
CA LEU A 36 7.69 -24.15 18.15
C LEU A 36 6.88 -25.30 18.74
N ASN A 37 7.01 -25.54 20.05
CA ASN A 37 6.14 -26.49 20.73
C ASN A 37 4.74 -25.90 20.93
N PHE A 38 3.73 -26.75 21.07
CA PHE A 38 2.41 -26.25 21.46
C PHE A 38 2.47 -25.52 22.81
N GLY A 39 1.84 -24.34 22.87
CA GLY A 39 1.91 -23.43 24.02
C GLY A 39 3.02 -22.39 23.94
N GLU A 40 3.97 -22.52 23.01
CA GLU A 40 4.94 -21.46 22.71
C GLU A 40 4.43 -20.62 21.54
N GLU A 41 4.08 -19.36 21.76
CA GLU A 41 3.61 -18.45 20.70
C GLU A 41 4.72 -17.54 20.15
N THR A 42 5.74 -17.30 20.97
CA THR A 42 6.83 -16.36 20.65
C THR A 42 8.17 -17.09 20.63
N PRO A 43 8.91 -17.06 19.51
CA PRO A 43 10.26 -17.59 19.44
C PRO A 43 11.19 -16.93 20.46
N ASN A 44 12.00 -17.74 21.12
CA ASN A 44 13.03 -17.29 22.04
C ASN A 44 14.43 -17.65 21.51
N ALA A 45 15.48 -17.37 22.29
CA ALA A 45 16.86 -17.59 21.89
C ALA A 45 17.22 -19.07 21.67
N SER A 46 16.46 -20.01 22.25
CA SER A 46 16.66 -21.46 22.07
C SER A 46 15.87 -22.05 20.89
N THR A 47 14.85 -21.34 20.40
CA THR A 47 13.91 -21.84 19.39
C THR A 47 14.65 -22.29 18.13
N GLU A 48 14.35 -23.51 17.68
CA GLU A 48 14.97 -24.09 16.50
C GLU A 48 14.52 -23.34 15.24
N LYS A 49 15.49 -22.88 14.45
CA LYS A 49 15.28 -22.24 13.15
C LYS A 49 15.56 -23.26 12.06
N ILE A 50 14.57 -23.56 11.25
CA ILE A 50 14.64 -24.47 10.10
C ILE A 50 14.68 -23.63 8.82
N ASN A 51 15.51 -24.02 7.85
CA ASN A 51 15.52 -23.45 6.51
C ASN A 51 15.25 -24.54 5.48
N LEU A 52 14.13 -24.42 4.76
CA LEU A 52 13.70 -25.32 3.69
C LEU A 52 14.11 -24.73 2.34
N THR A 53 14.98 -25.40 1.60
CA THR A 53 15.44 -24.96 0.27
C THR A 53 14.62 -25.61 -0.83
N ALA A 54 14.42 -24.89 -1.94
CA ALA A 54 13.59 -25.37 -3.04
C ALA A 54 14.13 -26.65 -3.70
N ASP A 55 15.42 -26.98 -3.54
CA ASP A 55 16.01 -28.23 -4.02
C ASP A 55 15.68 -29.46 -3.14
N GLY A 56 14.79 -29.32 -2.16
CA GLY A 56 14.35 -30.42 -1.30
C GLY A 56 15.30 -30.75 -0.16
N LYS A 57 16.22 -29.84 0.19
CA LYS A 57 17.09 -29.96 1.37
C LYS A 57 16.60 -29.05 2.50
N TRP A 58 16.95 -29.41 3.73
CA TRP A 58 16.74 -28.53 4.87
C TRP A 58 17.90 -28.59 5.84
N THR A 59 18.05 -27.49 6.59
CA THR A 59 19.01 -27.35 7.68
C THR A 59 18.33 -26.70 8.86
N SER A 60 18.73 -27.01 10.09
CA SER A 60 18.30 -26.25 11.26
C SER A 60 19.43 -25.90 12.19
N VAL A 61 19.16 -24.89 13.02
CA VAL A 61 20.04 -24.44 14.11
C VAL A 61 19.18 -24.19 15.34
N SER A 62 19.56 -24.75 16.48
CA SER A 62 18.99 -24.45 17.79
C SER A 62 20.09 -24.28 18.84
N PHE A 63 19.75 -23.62 19.94
CA PHE A 63 20.64 -23.47 21.09
C PHE A 63 19.96 -24.09 22.30
N VAL A 64 20.51 -25.17 22.83
CA VAL A 64 19.89 -25.91 23.94
C VAL A 64 19.96 -25.05 25.21
N MET A 65 18.87 -24.99 25.97
CA MET A 65 18.90 -24.43 27.33
C MET A 65 19.46 -25.47 28.30
N ASP A 66 20.33 -25.05 29.21
CA ASP A 66 20.71 -25.88 30.35
C ASP A 66 19.62 -25.91 31.43
N GLU A 67 19.82 -26.73 32.47
CA GLU A 67 18.87 -26.89 33.59
C GLU A 67 18.60 -25.58 34.35
N ASP A 68 19.50 -24.60 34.26
CA ASP A 68 19.37 -23.27 34.86
C ASP A 68 18.66 -22.26 33.94
N GLY A 69 18.19 -22.70 32.76
CA GLY A 69 17.53 -21.85 31.76
C GLY A 69 18.48 -20.94 30.98
N LYS A 70 19.81 -21.16 31.05
CA LYS A 70 20.78 -20.43 30.23
C LYS A 70 20.95 -21.09 28.87
N VAL A 71 21.02 -20.25 27.85
CA VAL A 71 21.18 -20.70 26.46
C VAL A 71 22.64 -21.08 26.23
N SER A 72 22.87 -22.31 25.76
CA SER A 72 24.18 -22.80 25.35
C SER A 72 24.79 -21.93 24.27
N LYS A 73 26.12 -21.74 24.32
CA LYS A 73 26.88 -21.06 23.26
C LYS A 73 27.15 -21.95 22.05
N VAL A 74 26.98 -23.26 22.19
CA VAL A 74 27.25 -24.22 21.11
C VAL A 74 25.94 -24.56 20.42
N PRO A 75 25.78 -24.25 19.13
CA PRO A 75 24.56 -24.56 18.40
C PRO A 75 24.49 -26.06 18.07
N VAL A 76 23.28 -26.61 18.18
CA VAL A 76 22.95 -27.91 17.58
C VAL A 76 22.49 -27.68 16.16
N LYS A 77 23.06 -28.42 15.21
CA LYS A 77 22.74 -28.32 13.78
C LYS A 77 22.18 -29.65 13.29
N LYS A 78 21.02 -29.60 12.64
CA LYS A 78 20.44 -30.77 11.96
C LYS A 78 20.33 -30.48 10.47
N SER A 79 20.22 -31.52 9.67
CA SER A 79 20.00 -31.38 8.24
C SER A 79 19.39 -32.63 7.65
N GLY A 80 18.78 -32.49 6.48
CA GLY A 80 18.31 -33.62 5.72
C GLY A 80 17.56 -33.21 4.46
N THR A 81 16.58 -34.03 4.08
CA THR A 81 15.74 -33.79 2.91
C THR A 81 14.31 -33.54 3.30
N TRP A 82 13.57 -32.81 2.49
CA TRP A 82 12.15 -32.57 2.72
C TRP A 82 11.34 -32.74 1.46
N LYS A 83 10.06 -33.06 1.65
CA LYS A 83 9.07 -33.18 0.59
C LYS A 83 7.84 -32.38 0.98
N ALA A 84 7.08 -31.96 -0.02
CA ALA A 84 5.79 -31.34 0.17
C ALA A 84 4.73 -31.92 -0.77
N THR A 85 3.54 -32.10 -0.22
CA THR A 85 2.29 -32.33 -0.94
C THR A 85 1.34 -31.17 -0.64
N GLU A 86 0.15 -31.18 -1.23
CA GLU A 86 -0.85 -30.15 -0.92
C GLU A 86 -1.20 -30.18 0.57
N GLY A 87 -0.78 -29.13 1.28
CA GLY A 87 -1.05 -28.99 2.71
C GLY A 87 -0.25 -29.94 3.61
N THR A 88 0.88 -30.51 3.17
CA THR A 88 1.76 -31.28 4.07
C THR A 88 3.24 -31.04 3.76
N ILE A 89 4.04 -30.90 4.80
CA ILE A 89 5.51 -30.88 4.76
C ILE A 89 6.02 -32.11 5.51
N GLN A 90 6.96 -32.84 4.92
CA GLN A 90 7.66 -33.95 5.57
C GLN A 90 9.16 -33.64 5.63
N LEU A 91 9.72 -33.63 6.83
CA LEU A 91 11.16 -33.45 7.08
C LEU A 91 11.79 -34.80 7.40
N MET A 92 12.72 -35.24 6.57
CA MET A 92 13.55 -36.41 6.81
C MET A 92 14.93 -35.96 7.29
N GLU A 93 15.28 -36.25 8.53
CA GLU A 93 16.61 -35.95 9.08
C GLU A 93 17.64 -36.97 8.60
N THR A 94 18.86 -36.51 8.34
CA THR A 94 19.97 -37.37 7.93
C THR A 94 20.26 -38.41 9.01
N GLY A 95 20.14 -39.70 8.67
CA GLY A 95 20.36 -40.79 9.62
C GLY A 95 19.13 -41.20 10.43
N SER A 96 17.98 -40.52 10.27
CA SER A 96 16.71 -40.95 10.85
C SER A 96 15.96 -41.88 9.89
N PRO A 97 15.34 -42.97 10.39
CA PRO A 97 14.45 -43.81 9.59
C PRO A 97 13.03 -43.24 9.46
N THR A 98 12.71 -42.17 10.20
CA THR A 98 11.36 -41.60 10.30
C THR A 98 11.35 -40.14 9.86
N ALA A 99 10.30 -39.76 9.14
CA ALA A 99 10.04 -38.38 8.75
C ALA A 99 9.13 -37.70 9.78
N ASN A 100 9.44 -36.45 10.11
CA ASN A 100 8.52 -35.59 10.85
C ASN A 100 7.52 -34.97 9.87
N GLU A 101 6.24 -35.23 10.09
CA GLU A 101 5.15 -34.74 9.24
C GLU A 101 4.46 -33.53 9.87
N PHE A 102 4.20 -32.51 9.06
CA PHE A 102 3.45 -31.32 9.43
C PHE A 102 2.31 -31.07 8.45
N LYS A 103 1.08 -31.00 8.94
CA LYS A 103 -0.13 -30.80 8.13
C LYS A 103 -0.60 -29.36 8.23
N TRP A 104 -1.02 -28.80 7.10
CA TRP A 104 -1.55 -27.45 7.03
C TRP A 104 -2.93 -27.40 7.67
N ASP A 105 -3.07 -26.56 8.69
CA ASP A 105 -4.34 -26.27 9.34
C ASP A 105 -4.36 -24.79 9.75
N ALA A 106 -5.48 -24.12 9.50
CA ALA A 106 -5.72 -22.71 9.88
C ALA A 106 -4.58 -21.71 9.60
N GLY A 107 -3.79 -21.92 8.54
CA GLY A 107 -2.71 -20.99 8.16
C GLY A 107 -1.31 -21.37 8.67
N ILE A 108 -1.17 -22.51 9.35
CA ILE A 108 0.10 -22.97 9.92
C ILE A 108 0.30 -24.48 9.70
N PHE A 109 1.53 -24.95 9.79
CA PHE A 109 1.86 -26.37 9.61
C PHE A 109 2.02 -27.05 10.98
N LEU A 110 1.08 -27.92 11.33
CA LEU A 110 0.99 -28.61 12.62
C LEU A 110 1.59 -30.02 12.56
N GLY A 111 2.54 -30.31 13.45
CA GLY A 111 3.07 -31.65 13.71
C GLY A 111 2.40 -32.30 14.92
N SER A 112 3.00 -33.39 15.43
CA SER A 112 2.44 -34.14 16.57
C SER A 112 2.55 -33.42 17.91
N SER A 113 3.62 -32.66 18.13
CA SER A 113 3.91 -31.92 19.38
C SER A 113 4.40 -30.49 19.16
N SER A 114 4.54 -30.10 17.90
CA SER A 114 5.15 -28.83 17.49
C SER A 114 4.52 -28.34 16.20
N TYR A 115 4.84 -27.12 15.79
CA TYR A 115 4.36 -26.54 14.56
C TYR A 115 5.43 -25.68 13.89
N LEU A 116 5.34 -25.53 12.57
CA LEU A 116 6.24 -24.70 11.77
C LEU A 116 5.60 -23.32 11.56
N GLN A 117 6.17 -22.31 12.21
CA GLN A 117 5.81 -20.91 11.97
C GLN A 117 6.77 -20.31 10.96
N LYS A 118 6.28 -19.87 9.80
CA LYS A 118 7.14 -19.28 8.77
C LYS A 118 7.80 -18.00 9.29
N ILE A 119 9.13 -17.91 9.19
CA ILE A 119 9.88 -16.71 9.54
C ILE A 119 9.59 -15.65 8.49
N PHE A 120 9.02 -14.55 8.94
CA PHE A 120 8.83 -13.39 8.10
C PHE A 120 10.16 -12.68 7.87
N VAL A 121 10.70 -12.80 6.65
CA VAL A 121 11.89 -12.07 6.22
C VAL A 121 11.45 -10.75 5.62
N SER A 122 11.77 -9.65 6.32
CA SER A 122 11.56 -8.31 5.79
C SER A 122 12.50 -8.08 4.60
N ASN A 123 11.98 -7.48 3.54
CA ASN A 123 12.76 -7.11 2.36
C ASN A 123 12.81 -5.58 2.26
N PRO A 124 14.02 -4.98 2.30
CA PRO A 124 14.20 -3.52 2.26
C PRO A 124 13.53 -2.83 1.06
N VAL A 125 13.45 -3.50 -0.09
CA VAL A 125 12.77 -2.96 -1.29
C VAL A 125 11.29 -2.72 -1.00
N TYR A 126 10.64 -3.66 -0.30
CA TYR A 126 9.23 -3.57 0.05
C TYR A 126 8.98 -2.67 1.26
N VAL A 127 9.93 -2.58 2.20
CA VAL A 127 9.90 -1.57 3.27
C VAL A 127 9.92 -0.16 2.66
N ALA A 128 10.83 0.13 1.73
CA ALA A 128 10.85 1.42 1.04
C ALA A 128 9.61 1.67 0.17
N LYS A 129 9.06 0.62 -0.48
CA LYS A 129 7.84 0.74 -1.30
C LYS A 129 6.60 1.08 -0.46
N TYR A 130 6.48 0.49 0.71
CA TYR A 130 5.28 0.58 1.54
C TYR A 130 5.38 1.59 2.68
N GLU A 131 6.51 2.27 2.86
CA GLU A 131 6.60 3.37 3.82
C GLU A 131 5.58 4.48 3.54
N GLY A 132 5.30 5.25 4.59
CA GLY A 132 4.39 6.39 4.57
C GLY A 132 3.30 6.30 5.64
N THR A 133 2.37 7.23 5.54
CA THR A 133 1.21 7.33 6.42
C THR A 133 0.05 6.51 5.85
N PHE A 134 -0.75 5.90 6.72
CA PHE A 134 -1.93 5.11 6.42
C PHE A 134 -3.02 5.43 7.44
N HIS A 135 -4.28 5.41 6.99
CA HIS A 135 -5.45 5.27 7.85
C HIS A 135 -5.76 3.79 8.02
N LEU A 136 -6.01 3.36 9.25
CA LEU A 136 -6.56 2.03 9.54
C LEU A 136 -8.08 2.13 9.53
N LEU A 137 -8.72 1.48 8.57
CA LEU A 137 -10.17 1.52 8.38
C LEU A 137 -10.78 0.15 8.68
N GLY A 138 -11.97 0.15 9.27
CA GLY A 138 -12.80 -1.04 9.42
C GLY A 138 -13.24 -1.60 8.07
N ALA A 139 -13.67 -2.87 8.04
CA ALA A 139 -14.05 -3.57 6.81
C ALA A 139 -15.10 -2.81 5.98
N ASP A 140 -16.07 -2.17 6.66
CA ASP A 140 -17.18 -1.45 6.04
C ASP A 140 -16.94 0.06 5.88
N GLU A 141 -15.78 0.56 6.34
CA GLU A 141 -15.47 1.99 6.27
C GLU A 141 -14.82 2.34 4.93
N GLU A 142 -15.38 3.28 4.18
CA GLU A 142 -14.78 3.74 2.91
C GLU A 142 -13.85 4.95 3.08
N LYS A 143 -14.06 5.77 4.10
CA LYS A 143 -13.38 7.06 4.29
C LYS A 143 -12.98 7.24 5.75
N PRO A 144 -11.81 7.86 6.03
CA PRO A 144 -11.42 8.19 7.38
C PRO A 144 -12.38 9.22 8.00
N THR A 145 -12.59 9.11 9.30
CA THR A 145 -13.30 10.05 10.17
C THR A 145 -12.32 10.70 11.15
N ASP A 146 -12.81 11.62 11.98
CA ASP A 146 -11.99 12.25 13.02
C ASP A 146 -11.53 11.25 14.10
N PHE A 147 -12.15 10.07 14.17
CA PHE A 147 -11.80 8.99 15.09
C PHE A 147 -10.88 7.94 14.46
N THR A 148 -10.55 8.07 13.17
CA THR A 148 -9.76 7.07 12.47
C THR A 148 -8.30 7.06 12.92
N GLU A 149 -7.81 5.87 13.25
CA GLU A 149 -6.41 5.67 13.60
C GLU A 149 -5.49 5.90 12.41
N THR A 150 -4.31 6.47 12.70
CA THR A 150 -3.26 6.69 11.72
C THR A 150 -2.04 5.87 12.06
N ILE A 151 -1.52 5.14 11.08
CA ILE A 151 -0.28 4.36 11.18
C ILE A 151 0.76 4.99 10.26
N ILE A 152 1.95 5.27 10.80
CA ILE A 152 3.09 5.79 10.06
C ILE A 152 4.17 4.72 10.02
N LEU A 153 4.48 4.25 8.82
CA LEU A 153 5.53 3.26 8.54
C LEU A 153 6.78 3.98 8.05
N LYS A 154 7.92 3.81 8.73
CA LYS A 154 9.20 4.45 8.38
C LYS A 154 10.16 3.47 7.70
N ALA A 155 11.04 3.98 6.84
CA ALA A 155 12.07 3.21 6.13
C ALA A 155 12.95 2.32 7.02
N ASP A 156 13.17 2.72 8.27
CA ASP A 156 14.04 2.05 9.24
C ASP A 156 13.38 0.85 9.92
N GLY A 157 12.16 0.46 9.50
CA GLY A 157 11.40 -0.63 10.10
C GLY A 157 10.73 -0.25 11.42
N LYS A 158 10.73 1.02 11.82
CA LYS A 158 9.93 1.51 12.94
C LYS A 158 8.58 2.02 12.46
N CYS A 159 7.57 1.92 13.31
CA CYS A 159 6.26 2.47 13.03
C CYS A 159 5.69 3.21 14.23
N VAL A 160 4.68 4.03 13.97
CA VAL A 160 3.93 4.77 14.99
C VAL A 160 2.44 4.58 14.71
N ARG A 161 1.67 4.20 15.73
CA ARG A 161 0.21 4.28 15.73
C ARG A 161 -0.21 5.53 16.51
N SER A 162 -1.13 6.28 15.93
CA SER A 162 -1.75 7.47 16.52
C SER A 162 -3.25 7.24 16.56
N THR A 163 -3.78 7.05 17.75
CA THR A 163 -5.22 6.84 17.99
C THR A 163 -5.79 8.16 18.52
N PRO A 164 -6.80 8.75 17.84
CA PRO A 164 -7.50 9.93 18.37
C PRO A 164 -8.08 9.65 19.75
N ALA A 165 -7.80 10.53 20.72
CA ALA A 165 -8.36 10.42 22.07
C ALA A 165 -9.65 11.26 22.16
N VAL A 166 -10.65 10.77 22.87
CA VAL A 166 -11.92 11.47 23.12
C VAL A 166 -11.98 11.98 24.55
N ASP A 167 -12.58 13.15 24.76
CA ASP A 167 -12.90 13.64 26.10
C ASP A 167 -14.19 13.03 26.66
N ASP A 168 -14.55 13.39 27.89
CA ASP A 168 -15.76 12.89 28.57
C ASP A 168 -17.07 13.26 27.84
N ASN A 169 -17.02 14.19 26.90
CA ASN A 169 -18.15 14.60 26.07
C ASN A 169 -18.15 13.91 24.69
N GLY A 170 -17.22 13.00 24.43
CA GLY A 170 -17.07 12.29 23.16
C GLY A 170 -16.41 13.11 22.05
N VAL A 171 -15.78 14.24 22.37
CA VAL A 171 -15.11 15.11 21.40
C VAL A 171 -13.66 14.70 21.23
N VAL A 172 -13.19 14.62 19.99
CA VAL A 172 -11.79 14.32 19.68
C VAL A 172 -10.88 15.44 20.21
N THR A 173 -9.96 15.05 21.07
CA THR A 173 -8.96 15.93 21.68
C THR A 173 -7.81 16.22 20.73
N LYS A 174 -7.05 17.29 20.99
CA LYS A 174 -5.87 17.66 20.20
C LYS A 174 -4.65 16.77 20.42
N THR A 175 -4.67 15.90 21.42
CA THR A 175 -3.53 15.08 21.83
C THR A 175 -3.87 13.61 21.64
N PRO A 176 -3.48 13.00 20.51
CA PRO A 176 -3.72 11.58 20.28
C PRO A 176 -2.86 10.71 21.20
N ILE A 177 -3.30 9.47 21.40
CA ILE A 177 -2.50 8.42 22.04
C ILE A 177 -1.51 7.89 21.01
N ILE A 178 -0.22 7.99 21.31
CA ILE A 178 0.86 7.57 20.42
C ILE A 178 1.51 6.30 20.95
N VAL A 179 1.58 5.27 20.10
CA VAL A 179 2.28 4.00 20.40
C VAL A 179 3.37 3.77 19.36
N GLN A 180 4.59 3.48 19.82
CA GLN A 180 5.71 3.14 18.95
C GLN A 180 5.78 1.63 18.75
N GLY A 181 6.14 1.20 17.54
CA GLY A 181 6.25 -0.21 17.20
C GLY A 181 7.32 -0.46 16.16
N THR A 182 7.34 -1.70 15.66
CA THR A 182 8.18 -2.10 14.53
C THR A 182 7.33 -2.69 13.43
N TRP A 183 7.84 -2.69 12.21
CA TRP A 183 7.16 -3.28 11.08
C TRP A 183 8.14 -3.91 10.09
N LYS A 184 7.62 -4.86 9.32
CA LYS A 184 8.35 -5.59 8.30
C LYS A 184 7.45 -5.72 7.07
N ALA A 185 8.05 -5.84 5.89
CA ALA A 185 7.28 -6.08 4.68
C ALA A 185 7.99 -7.00 3.68
N ASN A 186 7.20 -7.70 2.90
CA ASN A 186 7.60 -8.38 1.68
C ASN A 186 6.59 -8.05 0.57
N GLU A 187 6.64 -8.74 -0.57
CA GLU A 187 5.82 -8.39 -1.75
C GLU A 187 4.33 -8.22 -1.46
N GLN A 188 3.75 -9.10 -0.64
CA GLN A 188 2.30 -9.17 -0.44
C GLN A 188 1.87 -8.95 1.00
N ILE A 189 2.81 -8.81 1.94
CA ILE A 189 2.48 -8.79 3.36
C ILE A 189 3.19 -7.63 4.05
N ILE A 190 2.44 -6.93 4.91
CA ILE A 190 2.96 -6.00 5.91
C ILE A 190 2.67 -6.60 7.28
N GLN A 191 3.70 -6.76 8.11
CA GLN A 191 3.55 -7.15 9.52
C GLN A 191 3.89 -5.95 10.39
N ILE A 192 3.00 -5.60 11.31
CA ILE A 192 3.15 -4.50 12.25
C ILE A 192 3.07 -5.04 13.66
N THR A 193 4.03 -4.69 14.52
CA THR A 193 4.09 -5.11 15.91
C THR A 193 4.09 -3.89 16.81
N PHE A 194 3.11 -3.83 17.72
CA PHE A 194 3.06 -2.84 18.80
C PHE A 194 3.16 -3.53 20.15
N PRO A 195 3.83 -2.91 21.15
CA PRO A 195 3.76 -3.35 22.53
C PRO A 195 2.41 -2.95 23.12
N GLU A 196 1.61 -3.94 23.53
CA GLU A 196 0.30 -3.76 24.18
C GLU A 196 0.30 -4.57 25.49
N GLU A 197 0.03 -3.92 26.63
CA GLU A 197 -0.12 -4.59 27.94
C GLU A 197 1.04 -5.53 28.34
N GLY A 198 2.27 -5.21 27.93
CA GLY A 198 3.46 -6.02 28.22
C GLY A 198 3.67 -7.21 27.28
N GLN A 199 2.85 -7.36 26.25
CA GLN A 199 3.02 -8.33 25.17
C GLN A 199 3.25 -7.63 23.83
N GLU A 200 4.06 -8.23 22.96
CA GLU A 200 4.21 -7.77 21.58
C GLU A 200 3.06 -8.33 20.73
N ARG A 201 2.14 -7.46 20.30
CA ARG A 201 1.03 -7.87 19.45
C ARG A 201 1.38 -7.60 17.99
N MET A 202 1.50 -8.68 17.22
CA MET A 202 1.75 -8.62 15.78
C MET A 202 0.43 -8.72 15.00
N THR A 203 0.24 -7.82 14.05
CA THR A 203 -0.86 -7.84 13.08
C THR A 203 -0.29 -7.99 11.67
N GLU A 204 -0.82 -8.96 10.93
CA GLU A 204 -0.46 -9.21 9.54
C GLU A 204 -1.53 -8.66 8.59
N PHE A 205 -1.12 -7.81 7.66
CA PHE A 205 -1.96 -7.31 6.58
C PHE A 205 -1.50 -7.93 5.25
N VAL A 206 -2.42 -8.56 4.53
CA VAL A 206 -2.19 -9.23 3.26
C VAL A 206 -2.75 -8.38 2.12
N SER A 207 -1.98 -8.25 1.04
CA SER A 207 -2.38 -7.56 -0.17
C SER A 207 -3.51 -8.32 -0.86
N LYS A 208 -4.68 -7.70 -0.95
CA LYS A 208 -5.88 -8.17 -1.66
C LYS A 208 -6.45 -7.00 -2.45
N GLU A 209 -6.60 -7.16 -3.76
CA GLU A 209 -7.21 -6.15 -4.66
C GLU A 209 -6.59 -4.75 -4.53
N GLY A 210 -5.27 -4.68 -4.29
CA GLY A 210 -4.54 -3.42 -4.12
C GLY A 210 -4.67 -2.76 -2.75
N LYS A 211 -5.35 -3.40 -1.79
CA LYS A 211 -5.42 -2.99 -0.37
C LYS A 211 -4.66 -3.99 0.50
N PHE A 212 -4.14 -3.54 1.64
CA PHE A 212 -3.56 -4.41 2.65
C PHE A 212 -4.60 -4.65 3.75
N VAL A 213 -5.05 -5.89 3.92
CA VAL A 213 -6.19 -6.27 4.78
C VAL A 213 -5.74 -7.28 5.84
N ASP A 214 -6.13 -7.08 7.09
CA ASP A 214 -5.86 -8.02 8.19
C ASP A 214 -6.88 -9.18 8.25
N ARG A 215 -6.75 -10.04 9.26
CA ARG A 215 -7.68 -11.17 9.47
C ARG A 215 -9.09 -10.73 9.92
N GLY A 216 -9.20 -9.57 10.57
CA GLY A 216 -10.48 -9.00 11.00
C GLY A 216 -11.22 -8.24 9.90
N GLY A 217 -10.59 -8.06 8.73
CA GLY A 217 -11.13 -7.29 7.61
C GLY A 217 -10.75 -5.81 7.64
N ASN A 218 -10.02 -5.35 8.66
CA ASN A 218 -9.51 -3.98 8.68
C ASN A 218 -8.44 -3.82 7.61
N TYR A 219 -8.30 -2.61 7.07
CA TYR A 219 -7.37 -2.38 5.99
C TYR A 219 -6.63 -1.06 6.07
N LEU A 220 -5.41 -1.05 5.53
CA LEU A 220 -4.56 0.13 5.44
C LEU A 220 -4.90 0.92 4.17
N LYS A 221 -5.32 2.17 4.34
CA LYS A 221 -5.58 3.10 3.24
C LYS A 221 -4.57 4.25 3.28
N LYS A 222 -3.76 4.41 2.24
CA LYS A 222 -2.91 5.61 2.14
C LYS A 222 -3.81 6.85 2.12
N PRO A 223 -3.49 7.92 2.88
CA PRO A 223 -4.13 9.21 2.70
C PRO A 223 -3.98 9.59 1.24
N ILE A 224 -5.07 10.04 0.64
CA ILE A 224 -4.98 10.75 -0.63
C ILE A 224 -4.12 11.97 -0.30
N ARG A 225 -2.94 12.08 -0.91
CA ARG A 225 -2.11 13.27 -0.74
C ARG A 225 -2.98 14.44 -1.17
N SER A 226 -3.46 15.26 -0.23
CA SER A 226 -4.08 16.52 -0.60
C SER A 226 -2.95 17.37 -1.19
N THR A 227 -2.84 17.43 -2.52
CA THR A 227 -1.93 18.38 -3.16
C THR A 227 -2.21 19.76 -2.54
N PRO A 228 -1.20 20.46 -1.99
CA PRO A 228 -1.41 21.73 -1.31
C PRO A 228 -2.24 22.67 -2.17
N GLN A 229 -3.22 23.35 -1.56
CA GLN A 229 -4.15 24.22 -2.29
C GLN A 229 -3.41 25.23 -3.19
N VAL A 230 -2.29 25.79 -2.73
CA VAL A 230 -1.43 26.72 -3.49
C VAL A 230 -0.93 26.09 -4.81
N THR A 231 -0.53 24.82 -4.78
CA THR A 231 -0.06 24.09 -5.97
C THR A 231 -1.20 23.84 -6.95
N LEU A 232 -2.40 23.54 -6.46
CA LEU A 232 -3.58 23.34 -7.31
C LEU A 232 -4.13 24.64 -7.89
N LEU A 233 -4.11 25.73 -7.12
CA LEU A 233 -4.45 27.06 -7.62
C LEU A 233 -3.50 27.48 -8.75
N LEU A 234 -2.19 27.24 -8.61
CA LEU A 234 -1.22 27.46 -9.68
C LEU A 234 -1.51 26.59 -10.91
N LYS A 235 -1.80 25.30 -10.71
CA LYS A 235 -2.07 24.34 -11.80
C LYS A 235 -3.33 24.70 -12.60
N TYR A 236 -4.40 25.08 -11.91
CA TYR A 236 -5.72 25.33 -12.52
C TYR A 236 -6.00 26.81 -12.79
N ALA A 237 -5.12 27.73 -12.42
CA ALA A 237 -5.24 29.13 -12.85
C ALA A 237 -5.23 29.24 -14.39
N GLY A 238 -5.90 30.27 -14.88
CA GLY A 238 -6.03 30.55 -16.31
C GLY A 238 -7.36 31.20 -16.67
N SER A 239 -7.55 31.41 -17.97
CA SER A 239 -8.83 31.84 -18.51
C SER A 239 -9.61 30.63 -19.03
N TYR A 240 -10.91 30.62 -18.80
CA TYR A 240 -11.82 29.54 -19.19
C TYR A 240 -13.06 30.12 -19.85
N TYR A 241 -13.54 29.47 -20.90
CA TYR A 241 -14.93 29.62 -21.33
C TYR A 241 -15.81 28.67 -20.51
N MET A 242 -16.96 29.14 -20.06
CA MET A 242 -18.05 28.27 -19.60
C MET A 242 -18.96 28.00 -20.78
N LEU A 243 -19.12 26.72 -21.13
CA LEU A 243 -19.84 26.30 -22.33
C LEU A 243 -20.81 25.19 -21.99
N VAL A 244 -21.97 25.19 -22.65
CA VAL A 244 -22.85 24.02 -22.67
C VAL A 244 -22.18 22.91 -23.50
N ASN A 245 -22.41 21.65 -23.16
CA ASN A 245 -21.88 20.52 -23.93
C ASN A 245 -22.19 20.63 -25.43
N GLY A 246 -21.15 20.56 -26.27
CA GLY A 246 -21.26 20.69 -27.73
C GLY A 246 -21.24 22.13 -28.26
N GLN A 247 -21.27 23.14 -27.39
CA GLN A 247 -21.21 24.55 -27.80
C GLN A 247 -19.79 24.96 -28.20
N SER A 248 -19.68 25.73 -29.29
CA SER A 248 -18.42 26.38 -29.66
C SER A 248 -18.28 27.75 -28.97
N PRO A 249 -17.07 28.15 -28.52
CA PRO A 249 -16.86 29.49 -27.97
C PRO A 249 -17.22 30.59 -28.96
N THR A 250 -17.82 31.66 -28.46
CA THR A 250 -18.13 32.88 -29.21
C THR A 250 -17.59 34.10 -28.47
N PRO A 251 -17.55 35.29 -29.09
CA PRO A 251 -17.21 36.53 -28.39
C PRO A 251 -18.12 36.87 -27.20
N LYS A 252 -19.34 36.29 -27.17
CA LYS A 252 -20.33 36.44 -26.09
C LYS A 252 -20.40 35.22 -25.16
N SER A 253 -19.45 34.29 -25.24
CA SER A 253 -19.40 33.17 -24.29
C SER A 253 -18.91 33.64 -22.94
N ASP A 254 -19.58 33.16 -21.89
CA ASP A 254 -19.19 33.38 -20.50
C ASP A 254 -17.73 32.98 -20.26
N LYS A 255 -17.02 33.84 -19.52
CA LYS A 255 -15.58 33.71 -19.32
C LYS A 255 -15.20 33.87 -17.85
N TYR A 256 -14.45 32.91 -17.33
CA TYR A 256 -13.75 33.03 -16.06
C TYR A 256 -12.28 33.37 -16.28
N VAL A 257 -11.72 34.23 -15.43
CA VAL A 257 -10.28 34.45 -15.28
C VAL A 257 -9.93 34.15 -13.84
N LEU A 258 -9.25 33.03 -13.61
CA LEU A 258 -8.90 32.52 -12.29
C LEU A 258 -7.42 32.76 -12.01
N THR A 259 -7.09 33.49 -10.95
CA THR A 259 -5.72 33.84 -10.57
C THR A 259 -5.18 32.89 -9.49
N PRO A 260 -3.86 32.61 -9.45
CA PRO A 260 -3.27 31.67 -8.49
C PRO A 260 -3.43 32.03 -7.01
N ASP A 261 -3.81 33.27 -6.69
CA ASP A 261 -4.08 33.73 -5.32
C ASP A 261 -5.51 33.41 -4.84
N GLY A 262 -6.28 32.63 -5.62
CA GLY A 262 -7.65 32.24 -5.25
C GLY A 262 -8.71 33.30 -5.57
N LYS A 263 -8.37 34.35 -6.33
CA LYS A 263 -9.33 35.35 -6.83
C LYS A 263 -9.68 35.09 -8.29
N GLY A 264 -10.73 35.73 -8.78
CA GLY A 264 -11.04 35.70 -10.19
C GLY A 264 -12.06 36.74 -10.63
N THR A 265 -12.27 36.81 -11.94
CA THR A 265 -13.37 37.54 -12.54
C THR A 265 -14.22 36.61 -13.40
N TRP A 266 -15.53 36.84 -13.39
CA TRP A 266 -16.47 36.22 -14.31
C TRP A 266 -17.09 37.29 -15.19
N THR A 267 -17.01 37.10 -16.50
CA THR A 267 -17.69 37.92 -17.49
C THR A 267 -18.86 37.12 -18.05
N TYR A 268 -20.07 37.63 -17.89
CA TYR A 268 -21.28 37.09 -18.52
C TYR A 268 -21.95 38.17 -19.37
N PHE A 269 -22.85 37.77 -20.25
CA PHE A 269 -23.56 38.68 -21.14
C PHE A 269 -25.06 38.65 -20.82
N LYS A 270 -25.65 39.82 -20.61
CA LYS A 270 -27.11 39.97 -20.48
C LYS A 270 -27.80 39.72 -21.83
N ASP A 271 -29.12 39.55 -21.81
CA ASP A 271 -29.93 39.31 -23.03
C ASP A 271 -29.78 40.41 -24.10
N ASP A 272 -29.53 41.66 -23.68
CA ASP A 272 -29.26 42.81 -24.55
C ASP A 272 -27.85 42.78 -25.18
N GLY A 273 -27.01 41.80 -24.80
CA GLY A 273 -25.63 41.63 -25.23
C GLY A 273 -24.61 42.46 -24.45
N THR A 274 -25.01 43.17 -23.39
CA THR A 274 -24.12 43.93 -22.52
C THR A 274 -23.27 42.98 -21.67
N ALA A 275 -21.96 43.17 -21.69
CA ALA A 275 -21.04 42.41 -20.84
C ALA A 275 -21.06 42.92 -19.40
N VAL A 276 -21.24 42.03 -18.44
CA VAL A 276 -21.10 42.29 -17.01
C VAL A 276 -19.88 41.55 -16.49
N VAL A 277 -19.03 42.25 -15.74
CA VAL A 277 -17.85 41.65 -15.09
C VAL A 277 -18.03 41.69 -13.60
N THR A 278 -18.06 40.52 -12.96
CA THR A 278 -18.09 40.39 -11.51
C THR A 278 -16.80 39.79 -10.98
N LYS A 279 -16.49 40.10 -9.72
CA LYS A 279 -15.33 39.57 -8.99
C LYS A 279 -15.79 38.46 -8.05
N GLY A 280 -14.91 37.51 -7.83
CA GLY A 280 -15.18 36.39 -6.93
C GLY A 280 -13.92 35.72 -6.43
N THR A 281 -14.12 34.64 -5.71
CA THR A 281 -13.05 33.78 -5.21
C THR A 281 -13.23 32.36 -5.74
N TRP A 282 -12.16 31.59 -5.73
CA TRP A 282 -12.21 30.19 -6.11
C TRP A 282 -11.25 29.35 -5.29
N LYS A 283 -11.56 28.06 -5.20
CA LYS A 283 -10.75 27.05 -4.54
C LYS A 283 -10.54 25.87 -5.48
N ALA A 284 -9.47 25.12 -5.24
CA ALA A 284 -9.15 23.93 -5.98
C ALA A 284 -8.80 22.78 -5.04
N SER A 285 -9.31 21.60 -5.34
CA SER A 285 -8.84 20.33 -4.81
C SER A 285 -8.58 19.36 -5.96
N GLU A 286 -8.10 18.15 -5.68
CA GLU A 286 -7.79 17.19 -6.73
C GLU A 286 -9.04 16.81 -7.52
N GLY A 287 -9.10 17.27 -8.78
CA GLY A 287 -10.24 17.02 -9.65
C GLY A 287 -11.47 17.88 -9.37
N LEU A 288 -11.35 18.98 -8.62
CA LEU A 288 -12.46 19.90 -8.34
C LEU A 288 -12.01 21.36 -8.43
N ILE A 289 -12.82 22.19 -9.08
CA ILE A 289 -12.77 23.65 -9.00
C ILE A 289 -14.08 24.11 -8.38
N GLN A 290 -14.00 24.92 -7.33
CA GLN A 290 -15.16 25.52 -6.67
C GLN A 290 -15.11 27.03 -6.89
N LEU A 291 -16.13 27.58 -7.52
CA LEU A 291 -16.25 29.00 -7.84
C LEU A 291 -17.26 29.66 -6.90
N ASN A 292 -16.94 30.87 -6.44
CA ASN A 292 -17.86 31.72 -5.67
C ASN A 292 -17.83 33.14 -6.26
N PHE A 293 -18.88 33.49 -7.01
CA PHE A 293 -19.04 34.79 -7.66
C PHE A 293 -20.42 35.38 -7.34
N SER A 294 -20.48 36.69 -7.13
CA SER A 294 -21.72 37.43 -6.91
C SER A 294 -22.30 37.92 -8.26
N THR A 295 -23.59 37.73 -8.51
CA THR A 295 -24.26 38.20 -9.75
C THR A 295 -24.59 39.69 -9.73
N GLY A 296 -24.48 40.36 -8.57
CA GLY A 296 -24.50 41.81 -8.47
C GLY A 296 -25.84 42.49 -8.79
N GLU A 297 -26.98 41.81 -8.65
CA GLU A 297 -28.25 42.52 -8.57
C GLU A 297 -28.44 43.07 -7.15
N GLU A 298 -28.57 44.39 -7.05
CA GLU A 298 -28.75 45.12 -5.78
C GLU A 298 -29.90 44.50 -4.97
N GLY A 299 -29.58 43.98 -3.77
CA GLY A 299 -30.56 43.59 -2.75
C GLY A 299 -30.82 42.10 -2.57
N MET A 300 -30.27 41.20 -3.39
CA MET A 300 -30.40 39.75 -3.23
C MET A 300 -29.03 39.07 -3.40
N GLY A 301 -28.22 39.08 -2.33
CA GLY A 301 -26.89 38.49 -2.28
C GLY A 301 -26.88 36.96 -2.37
N GLN A 302 -27.26 36.40 -3.52
CA GLN A 302 -26.99 35.00 -3.82
C GLN A 302 -25.60 34.88 -4.43
N GLU A 303 -24.64 34.47 -3.60
CA GLU A 303 -23.37 33.93 -4.06
C GLU A 303 -23.64 32.66 -4.89
N LEU A 304 -23.29 32.66 -6.17
CA LEU A 304 -23.35 31.45 -6.98
C LEU A 304 -22.14 30.59 -6.60
N LEU A 305 -22.41 29.58 -5.78
CA LEU A 305 -21.49 28.50 -5.52
C LEU A 305 -21.62 27.46 -6.63
N THR A 306 -20.56 27.25 -7.42
CA THR A 306 -20.57 26.25 -8.49
C THR A 306 -19.36 25.33 -8.38
N ASP A 307 -19.64 24.04 -8.27
CA ASP A 307 -18.65 22.97 -8.17
C ASP A 307 -18.45 22.29 -9.52
N PHE A 308 -17.26 22.44 -10.10
CA PHE A 308 -16.88 21.76 -11.33
C PHE A 308 -15.95 20.58 -11.05
N LYS A 309 -16.39 19.37 -11.38
CA LYS A 309 -15.64 18.13 -11.19
C LYS A 309 -14.92 17.71 -12.46
N TRP A 310 -13.73 17.14 -12.34
CA TRP A 310 -12.96 16.63 -13.47
C TRP A 310 -13.57 15.32 -13.99
N ILE A 311 -14.16 15.37 -15.18
CA ILE A 311 -14.88 14.28 -15.82
C ILE A 311 -14.55 14.32 -17.32
N ASP A 312 -14.08 13.20 -17.87
CA ASP A 312 -13.77 13.02 -19.30
C ASP A 312 -12.88 14.12 -19.89
N GLY A 313 -11.82 14.48 -19.15
CA GLY A 313 -10.80 15.43 -19.61
C GLY A 313 -11.17 16.91 -19.47
N ALA A 314 -12.29 17.24 -18.82
CA ALA A 314 -12.70 18.62 -18.56
C ALA A 314 -13.33 18.78 -17.16
N PHE A 315 -13.34 20.02 -16.65
CA PHE A 315 -14.08 20.38 -15.44
C PHE A 315 -15.55 20.63 -15.80
N ARG A 316 -16.48 19.87 -15.22
CA ARG A 316 -17.91 19.86 -15.57
C ARG A 316 -18.79 20.11 -14.36
N ALA A 317 -19.89 20.82 -14.57
CA ALA A 317 -20.97 21.03 -13.62
C ALA A 317 -22.30 20.94 -14.39
N GLU A 318 -23.20 20.04 -14.00
CA GLU A 318 -24.47 19.84 -14.68
C GLU A 318 -24.31 19.68 -16.21
N ASN A 319 -24.88 20.59 -17.01
CA ASN A 319 -24.83 20.61 -18.48
C ASN A 319 -23.71 21.50 -19.06
N VAL A 320 -22.88 22.12 -18.21
CA VAL A 320 -21.79 23.01 -18.60
C VAL A 320 -20.41 22.44 -18.26
N TYR A 321 -19.40 22.96 -18.95
CA TYR A 321 -18.00 22.64 -18.68
C TYR A 321 -17.09 23.84 -18.89
N LEU A 322 -15.92 23.81 -18.24
CA LEU A 322 -14.88 24.80 -18.38
C LEU A 322 -13.89 24.37 -19.46
N LYS A 323 -13.84 25.14 -20.56
CA LYS A 323 -12.82 24.98 -21.61
C LYS A 323 -11.69 25.98 -21.40
N LYS A 324 -10.48 25.49 -21.10
CA LYS A 324 -9.31 26.36 -20.92
C LYS A 324 -8.99 27.11 -22.21
N ILE A 325 -8.70 28.39 -22.10
CA ILE A 325 -8.29 29.24 -23.22
C ILE A 325 -6.78 29.14 -23.34
N ASP A 326 -6.30 28.59 -24.44
CA ASP A 326 -4.87 28.51 -24.73
C ASP A 326 -4.32 29.93 -24.96
N SER A 327 -3.28 30.31 -24.23
CA SER A 327 -2.62 31.63 -24.33
C SER A 327 -1.80 31.81 -25.63
N LYS A 328 -2.01 31.00 -26.66
CA LYS A 328 -1.29 31.02 -27.94
C LYS A 328 -2.08 31.61 -29.11
N THR A 329 -2.83 32.68 -28.88
CA THR A 329 -3.34 33.51 -29.99
C THR A 329 -3.38 34.97 -29.56
N SER A 330 -2.23 35.66 -29.64
CA SER A 330 -2.24 37.11 -29.80
C SER A 330 -2.67 37.43 -31.24
N PRO A 331 -3.66 38.30 -31.47
CA PRO A 331 -3.99 38.74 -32.81
C PRO A 331 -2.86 39.64 -33.34
N THR A 332 -2.33 39.29 -34.50
CA THR A 332 -1.43 40.13 -35.29
C THR A 332 -2.15 41.45 -35.55
N LYS A 333 -1.63 42.56 -35.00
CA LYS A 333 -2.07 43.91 -35.39
C LYS A 333 -1.83 44.07 -36.89
N LYS A 334 -2.89 44.36 -37.65
CA LYS A 334 -2.82 44.93 -38.99
C LYS A 334 -2.51 46.41 -38.90
#